data_AF-A0A7C3T412-F1
#
_entry.id   AF-A0A7C3T412-F1
#
_cell.length_a   1.000
_cell.length_b   1.000
_cell.length_c   1.000
_cell.angle_alpha   90.00
_cell.angle_beta   90.00
_cell.angle_gamma   90.00
#
_symmetry.space_group_name_H-M   'P 1'
#
loop_
_entity.id
_entity.type
_entity.pdbx_description
1 polymer ?
#
loop_
_entity_poly.entity_id
_entity_poly.type
_entity_poly.pdbx_seq_one_letter_code
_entity_poly.pdbx_strand_id
1 'polypeptide(L)'
;MPELPEVENIVRILRPKVVGKEILAVKAFDPKLQSVSQSLGVPARVFELVRKGKYIVFDLGERKLVLHLRMSGHLFWTPSLSEIPKHTRLSLRFSDGALLFVDPRRLGTAEVVEEFAEPLGPDALGDLSFLNKALQQSRAPIKLWLLDQRNIAGLGNIYACEALFLAGIDPRRPASSLTKGEVAQLKEAIHRVLREALEAMGTTLKDEAYRTPEGESGDYEPKVYGREGLPCLRCGTPIVRIELGGRGTYFCPRCQR
;
A
#
# COMPACT_ATOMS: atom_id res chain seq x y z
N MET A 1 -4.30 -0.09 6.82
CA MET A 1 -3.06 -0.59 6.20
C MET A 1 -2.90 0.15 4.89
N PRO A 2 -1.87 0.99 4.76
CA PRO A 2 -1.50 1.57 3.47
C PRO A 2 -1.38 0.49 2.40
N GLU A 3 -2.07 0.70 1.29
CA GLU A 3 -1.97 -0.13 0.09
C GLU A 3 -1.10 0.61 -0.93
N LEU A 4 -1.12 0.19 -2.20
CA LEU A 4 -0.26 0.78 -3.21
C LEU A 4 -0.41 2.31 -3.35
N PRO A 5 -1.62 2.90 -3.43
CA PRO A 5 -1.76 4.35 -3.63
C PRO A 5 -1.12 5.16 -2.51
N GLU A 6 -1.36 4.78 -1.25
CA GLU A 6 -0.78 5.47 -0.09
C GLU A 6 0.74 5.40 -0.08
N VAL A 7 1.30 4.23 -0.37
CA VAL A 7 2.76 4.02 -0.37
C VAL A 7 3.41 4.77 -1.52
N GLU A 8 2.78 4.78 -2.70
CA GLU A 8 3.28 5.52 -3.86
C GLU A 8 3.27 7.02 -3.60
N ASN A 9 2.20 7.56 -3.00
CA ASN A 9 2.13 8.97 -2.65
C ASN A 9 3.19 9.37 -1.61
N ILE A 10 3.42 8.52 -0.59
CA ILE A 10 4.53 8.72 0.35
C ILE A 10 5.87 8.78 -0.39
N VAL A 11 6.12 7.85 -1.32
CA VAL A 11 7.36 7.84 -2.10
C VAL A 11 7.50 9.09 -2.96
N ARG A 12 6.44 9.51 -3.67
CA ARG A 12 6.44 10.70 -4.53
C ARG A 12 6.77 11.97 -3.74
N ILE A 13 6.18 12.10 -2.56
CA ILE A 13 6.39 13.23 -1.65
C ILE A 13 7.82 13.24 -1.09
N LEU A 14 8.32 12.09 -0.64
CA LEU A 14 9.62 12.02 0.02
C LEU A 14 10.77 12.09 -0.97
N ARG A 15 10.59 11.61 -2.21
CA ARG A 15 11.65 11.56 -3.24
C ARG A 15 12.41 12.89 -3.38
N PRO A 16 11.78 14.06 -3.60
CA PRO A 16 12.50 15.33 -3.71
C PRO A 16 13.19 15.76 -2.41
N LYS A 17 12.78 15.23 -1.25
CA LYS A 17 13.37 15.55 0.05
C LYS A 17 14.59 14.70 0.38
N VAL A 18 14.69 13.48 -0.16
CA VAL A 18 15.72 12.51 0.27
C VAL A 18 16.70 12.11 -0.82
N VAL A 19 16.28 12.05 -2.09
CA VAL A 19 17.15 11.56 -3.17
C VAL A 19 18.29 12.55 -3.43
N GLY A 20 19.50 12.02 -3.58
CA GLY A 20 20.73 12.79 -3.74
C GLY A 20 21.34 13.29 -2.43
N LYS A 21 20.62 13.18 -1.30
CA LYS A 21 21.10 13.58 0.03
C LYS A 21 21.64 12.40 0.82
N GLU A 22 22.29 12.71 1.93
CA GLU A 22 22.83 11.72 2.86
C GLU A 22 21.99 11.59 4.11
N ILE A 23 21.77 10.35 4.53
CA ILE A 23 21.32 10.02 5.89
C ILE A 23 22.53 10.18 6.80
N LEU A 24 22.53 11.25 7.60
CA LEU A 24 23.63 11.65 8.49
C LEU A 24 23.58 10.96 9.86
N ALA A 25 22.40 10.51 10.28
CA ALA A 25 22.24 9.72 11.50
C ALA A 25 20.98 8.86 11.43
N VAL A 26 21.02 7.73 12.13
CA VAL A 26 19.86 6.87 12.35
C VAL A 26 19.68 6.64 13.83
N LYS A 27 18.45 6.74 14.31
CA LYS A 27 18.11 6.36 15.68
C LYS A 27 16.94 5.40 15.69
N ALA A 28 17.18 4.19 16.17
CA ALA A 28 16.13 3.24 16.51
C ALA A 28 15.65 3.54 17.94
N PHE A 29 14.35 3.73 18.10
CA PHE A 29 13.67 3.85 19.40
C PHE A 29 13.01 2.53 19.82
N ASP A 30 12.75 1.67 18.84
CA ASP A 30 12.22 0.33 19.04
C ASP A 30 13.35 -0.71 18.97
N PRO A 31 13.56 -1.54 20.01
CA PRO A 31 14.55 -2.62 19.98
C PRO A 31 14.43 -3.56 18.77
N LYS A 32 13.22 -3.75 18.21
CA LYS A 32 13.02 -4.58 17.01
C LYS A 32 13.70 -4.01 15.76
N LEU A 33 13.99 -2.70 15.74
CA LEU A 33 14.59 -2.00 14.61
C LEU A 33 16.05 -1.63 14.89
N GLN A 34 16.64 -2.13 16.00
CA GLN A 34 18.00 -1.78 16.39
C GLN A 34 19.03 -2.17 15.32
N SER A 35 18.82 -3.32 14.66
CA SER A 35 19.66 -3.81 13.56
C SER A 35 19.77 -2.79 12.41
N VAL A 36 18.74 -1.99 12.16
CA VAL A 36 18.75 -0.93 11.13
C VAL A 36 19.79 0.11 11.47
N SER A 37 19.77 0.65 12.71
CA SER A 37 20.74 1.66 13.14
C SER A 37 22.19 1.14 13.13
N GLN A 38 22.40 -0.16 13.34
CA GLN A 38 23.71 -0.80 13.32
C GLN A 38 24.22 -1.08 11.91
N SER A 39 23.32 -1.43 10.97
CA SER A 39 23.70 -1.95 9.65
C SER A 39 23.65 -0.90 8.54
N LEU A 40 22.89 0.21 8.71
CA LEU A 40 22.74 1.22 7.65
C LEU A 40 24.08 1.85 7.25
N GLY A 41 24.98 2.05 8.22
CA GLY A 41 26.29 2.68 8.06
C GLY A 41 26.19 4.12 7.53
N VAL A 42 26.14 5.08 8.44
CA VAL A 42 26.05 6.52 8.13
C VAL A 42 27.44 7.19 8.06
N PRO A 43 27.64 8.24 7.24
CA PRO A 43 26.66 8.80 6.30
C PRO A 43 26.35 7.84 5.14
N ALA A 44 25.08 7.80 4.73
CA ALA A 44 24.64 6.95 3.63
C ALA A 44 23.88 7.79 2.59
N ARG A 45 24.39 7.86 1.36
CA ARG A 45 23.74 8.58 0.26
C ARG A 45 22.52 7.82 -0.23
N VAL A 46 21.41 8.52 -0.44
CA VAL A 46 20.21 7.98 -1.08
C VAL A 46 20.30 8.21 -2.58
N PHE A 47 20.47 7.14 -3.35
CA PHE A 47 20.51 7.19 -4.80
C PHE A 47 19.11 7.20 -5.40
N GLU A 48 18.21 6.36 -4.88
CA GLU A 48 16.82 6.30 -5.31
C GLU A 48 15.87 6.06 -4.14
N LEU A 49 14.62 6.50 -4.33
CA LEU A 49 13.49 6.12 -3.47
C LEU A 49 12.36 5.59 -4.36
N VAL A 50 12.09 4.30 -4.20
CA VAL A 50 11.12 3.57 -5.02
C VAL A 50 10.12 2.81 -4.15
N ARG A 51 8.93 2.58 -4.70
CA ARG A 51 7.96 1.65 -4.16
C ARG A 51 8.14 0.29 -4.84
N LYS A 52 8.10 -0.80 -4.06
CA LYS A 52 7.95 -2.17 -4.59
C LYS A 52 6.75 -2.83 -3.93
N GLY A 53 5.64 -3.00 -4.65
CA GLY A 53 4.38 -3.44 -4.05
C GLY A 53 3.90 -2.45 -2.97
N LYS A 54 3.96 -2.86 -1.69
CA LYS A 54 3.62 -2.01 -0.52
C LYS A 54 4.85 -1.68 0.35
N TYR A 55 6.04 -1.94 -0.18
CA TYR A 55 7.32 -1.61 0.45
C TYR A 55 7.84 -0.27 -0.08
N ILE A 56 8.53 0.45 0.80
CA ILE A 56 9.29 1.67 0.51
C ILE A 56 10.76 1.29 0.56
N VAL A 57 11.48 1.49 -0.54
CA VAL A 57 12.88 1.07 -0.68
C VAL A 57 13.75 2.28 -0.97
N PHE A 58 14.63 2.59 -0.03
CA PHE A 58 15.73 3.53 -0.22
C PHE A 58 16.91 2.75 -0.77
N ASP A 59 17.36 3.10 -1.97
CA ASP A 59 18.60 2.59 -2.54
C ASP A 59 19.78 3.42 -2.02
N LEU A 60 20.72 2.76 -1.34
CA LEU A 60 21.92 3.35 -0.75
C LEU A 60 23.21 2.81 -1.40
N GLY A 61 23.11 2.22 -2.60
CA GLY A 61 24.22 1.60 -3.33
C GLY A 61 24.32 0.11 -3.03
N GLU A 62 25.38 -0.30 -2.33
CA GLU A 62 25.58 -1.71 -1.93
C GLU A 62 24.54 -2.23 -0.92
N ARG A 63 23.72 -1.32 -0.37
CA ARG A 63 22.71 -1.61 0.63
C ARG A 63 21.41 -0.90 0.29
N LYS A 64 20.31 -1.46 0.78
CA LYS A 64 18.96 -0.93 0.64
C LYS A 64 18.31 -0.89 2.02
N LEU A 65 17.66 0.22 2.34
CA LEU A 65 16.78 0.31 3.49
C LEU A 65 15.35 0.07 3.02
N VAL A 66 14.76 -1.02 3.50
CA VAL A 66 13.42 -1.48 3.12
C VAL A 66 12.48 -1.26 4.30
N LEU A 67 11.39 -0.54 4.08
CA LEU A 67 10.34 -0.32 5.07
C LEU A 67 9.00 -0.89 4.58
N HIS A 68 8.22 -1.43 5.51
CA HIS A 68 6.83 -1.79 5.27
C HIS A 68 5.95 -1.25 6.40
N LEU A 69 5.00 -0.37 6.05
CA LEU A 69 4.17 0.36 7.03
C LEU A 69 3.14 -0.51 7.74
N ARG A 70 2.75 -1.64 7.15
CA ARG A 70 1.76 -2.57 7.69
C ARG A 70 0.45 -1.84 7.98
N MET A 71 -0.11 -1.92 9.18
CA MET A 71 -1.46 -1.39 9.43
C MET A 71 -1.50 0.07 9.87
N SER A 72 -0.53 0.49 10.69
CA SER A 72 -0.53 1.75 11.45
C SER A 72 0.81 2.49 11.37
N GLY A 73 1.70 2.06 10.49
CA GLY A 73 2.95 2.74 10.24
C GLY A 73 2.73 3.99 9.39
N HIS A 74 3.34 5.08 9.81
CA HIS A 74 3.35 6.36 9.11
C HIS A 74 4.78 6.89 9.02
N LEU A 75 5.10 7.47 7.87
CA LEU A 75 6.32 8.25 7.69
C LEU A 75 5.96 9.72 7.77
N PHE A 76 6.68 10.47 8.58
CA PHE A 76 6.48 11.90 8.77
C PHE A 76 7.79 12.64 8.54
N TRP A 77 7.76 13.69 7.72
CA TRP A 77 8.92 14.57 7.51
C TRP A 77 8.85 15.76 8.45
N THR A 78 9.94 16.05 9.15
CA THR A 78 10.06 17.23 10.01
C THR A 78 11.34 18.01 9.72
N PRO A 79 11.31 19.36 9.67
CA PRO A 79 12.53 20.16 9.57
C PRO A 79 13.35 20.16 10.88
N SER A 80 12.74 19.79 12.01
CA SER A 80 13.39 19.81 13.33
C SER A 80 13.02 18.58 14.15
N LEU A 81 13.99 18.08 14.92
CA LEU A 81 13.78 16.99 15.90
C LEU A 81 13.40 17.50 17.29
N SER A 82 13.00 18.78 17.42
CA SER A 82 12.57 19.37 18.70
C SER A 82 11.34 18.68 19.28
N GLU A 83 10.41 18.23 18.42
CA GLU A 83 9.24 17.46 18.82
C GLU A 83 9.23 16.12 18.08
N ILE A 84 9.44 15.03 18.82
CA ILE A 84 9.38 13.67 18.30
C ILE A 84 8.00 13.12 18.68
N PRO A 85 7.13 12.78 17.72
CA PRO A 85 5.82 12.22 18.01
C PRO A 85 5.91 10.97 18.86
N LYS A 86 4.91 10.78 19.73
CA LYS A 86 4.73 9.53 20.46
C LYS A 86 4.72 8.36 19.47
N HIS A 87 5.25 7.22 19.89
CA HIS A 87 5.34 6.01 19.07
C HIS A 87 6.26 6.10 17.85
N THR A 88 7.15 7.11 17.77
CA THR A 88 8.30 7.07 16.86
C THR A 88 9.15 5.83 17.16
N ARG A 89 9.47 5.05 16.13
CA ARG A 89 10.20 3.78 16.20
C ARG A 89 11.58 3.85 15.55
N LEU A 90 11.72 4.66 14.52
CA LEU A 90 12.97 4.90 13.79
C LEU A 90 13.00 6.36 13.33
N SER A 91 14.17 7.00 13.35
CA SER A 91 14.40 8.26 12.67
C SER A 91 15.62 8.20 11.76
N LEU A 92 15.52 8.84 10.59
CA LEU A 92 16.60 9.07 9.65
C LEU A 92 16.83 10.57 9.54
N ARG A 93 18.01 11.05 9.96
CA ARG A 93 18.36 12.47 9.93
C ARG A 93 19.08 12.80 8.64
N PHE A 94 18.63 13.85 7.97
CA PHE A 94 19.25 14.47 6.80
C PHE A 94 19.80 15.85 7.19
N SER A 95 20.43 16.55 6.26
CA SER A 95 20.98 17.89 6.50
C SER A 95 19.91 18.95 6.77
N ASP A 96 18.73 18.82 6.18
CA ASP A 96 17.63 19.81 6.19
C ASP A 96 16.33 19.28 6.80
N GLY A 97 16.41 18.17 7.53
CA GLY A 97 15.27 17.61 8.23
C GLY A 97 15.50 16.18 8.68
N ALA A 98 14.42 15.54 9.12
CA ALA A 98 14.42 14.14 9.51
C ALA A 98 13.13 13.46 9.04
N LEU A 99 13.28 12.20 8.66
CA LEU A 99 12.17 11.30 8.42
C LEU A 99 11.93 10.46 9.67
N LEU A 100 10.71 10.53 10.20
CA LEU A 100 10.28 9.79 11.39
C LEU A 100 9.35 8.66 10.97
N PHE A 101 9.66 7.44 11.41
CA PHE A 101 8.76 6.30 11.28
C PHE A 101 8.00 6.11 12.59
N VAL A 102 6.71 6.41 12.55
CA VAL A 102 5.79 6.32 13.69
C VAL A 102 4.91 5.09 13.51
N ASP A 103 4.82 4.24 14.53
CA ASP A 103 3.94 3.08 14.49
C ASP A 103 3.40 2.72 15.88
N PRO A 104 2.16 3.14 16.21
CA PRO A 104 1.54 2.85 17.50
C PRO A 104 1.47 1.34 17.81
N ARG A 105 1.20 0.49 16.81
CA ARG A 105 0.97 -0.95 17.03
C ARG A 105 2.23 -1.81 16.89
N ARG A 106 3.38 -1.22 16.51
CA ARG A 106 4.68 -1.92 16.37
C ARG A 106 4.60 -3.13 15.42
N LEU A 107 3.84 -2.97 14.34
CA LEU A 107 3.63 -3.96 13.29
C LEU A 107 4.57 -3.74 12.10
N GLY A 108 4.82 -2.49 11.76
CA GLY A 108 5.65 -2.12 10.62
C GLY A 108 7.11 -2.53 10.81
N THR A 109 7.78 -2.76 9.69
CA THR A 109 9.12 -3.33 9.65
C THR A 109 10.06 -2.38 8.94
N ALA A 110 11.33 -2.41 9.34
CA ALA A 110 12.42 -1.78 8.63
C ALA A 110 13.64 -2.69 8.71
N GLU A 111 14.35 -2.86 7.61
CA GLU A 111 15.53 -3.71 7.51
C GLU A 111 16.54 -3.14 6.52
N VAL A 112 17.81 -3.46 6.73
CA VAL A 112 18.89 -3.14 5.80
C VAL A 112 19.34 -4.43 5.16
N VAL A 113 19.28 -4.48 3.83
CA VAL A 113 19.60 -5.67 3.02
C VAL A 113 20.51 -5.25 1.87
N GLU A 114 21.26 -6.19 1.30
CA GLU A 114 22.02 -5.93 0.07
C GLU A 114 21.05 -5.78 -1.12
N GLU A 115 20.11 -6.71 -1.23
CA GLU A 115 19.12 -6.78 -2.30
C GLU A 115 17.69 -6.95 -1.79
N PHE A 116 16.74 -6.33 -2.51
CA PHE A 116 15.32 -6.53 -2.25
C PHE A 116 14.86 -7.84 -2.88
N ALA A 117 14.51 -8.83 -2.06
CA ALA A 117 14.21 -10.20 -2.49
C ALA A 117 12.79 -10.69 -2.11
N GLU A 118 11.87 -9.78 -1.76
CA GLU A 118 10.49 -10.16 -1.47
C GLU A 118 9.81 -10.77 -2.71
N PRO A 119 9.11 -11.91 -2.59
CA PRO A 119 8.50 -12.62 -3.71
C PRO A 119 7.22 -11.89 -4.17
N LEU A 120 7.37 -10.77 -4.85
CA LEU A 120 6.27 -9.97 -5.38
C LEU A 120 5.91 -10.41 -6.80
N GLY A 121 4.61 -10.49 -7.08
CA GLY A 121 4.08 -10.57 -8.42
C GLY A 121 4.19 -9.24 -9.17
N PRO A 122 3.71 -9.17 -10.42
CA PRO A 122 3.71 -7.92 -11.18
C PRO A 122 2.98 -6.79 -10.45
N ASP A 123 3.44 -5.56 -10.65
CA ASP A 123 2.89 -4.37 -10.00
C ASP A 123 1.50 -4.02 -10.54
N ALA A 124 0.54 -3.74 -9.65
CA ALA A 124 -0.84 -3.47 -10.03
C ALA A 124 -1.05 -2.19 -10.87
N LEU A 125 -0.11 -1.24 -10.84
CA LEU A 125 -0.11 -0.08 -11.76
C LEU A 125 0.57 -0.37 -13.10
N GLY A 126 1.34 -1.46 -13.17
CA GLY A 126 2.08 -1.85 -14.37
C GLY A 126 1.23 -2.59 -15.39
N ASP A 127 1.89 -3.34 -16.26
CA ASP A 127 1.23 -4.19 -17.25
C ASP A 127 0.52 -5.38 -16.60
N LEU A 128 -0.79 -5.46 -16.82
CA LEU A 128 -1.65 -6.53 -16.32
C LEU A 128 -1.97 -7.59 -17.39
N SER A 129 -1.27 -7.58 -18.53
CA SER A 129 -1.45 -8.55 -19.63
C SER A 129 -1.51 -10.01 -19.14
N PHE A 130 -0.67 -10.35 -18.16
CA PHE A 130 -0.54 -11.68 -17.54
C PHE A 130 -1.81 -12.24 -16.89
N LEU A 131 -2.74 -11.38 -16.43
CA LEU A 131 -3.96 -11.83 -15.72
C LEU A 131 -4.79 -12.84 -16.51
N ASN A 132 -4.81 -12.73 -17.84
CA ASN A 132 -5.56 -13.64 -18.71
C ASN A 132 -5.18 -15.11 -18.47
N LYS A 133 -3.88 -15.40 -18.37
CA LYS A 133 -3.38 -16.76 -18.16
C LYS A 133 -3.38 -17.13 -16.68
N ALA A 134 -2.97 -16.22 -15.81
CA ALA A 134 -2.80 -16.50 -14.40
C ALA A 134 -4.13 -16.80 -13.68
N LEU A 135 -5.20 -16.07 -14.01
CA LEU A 135 -6.52 -16.29 -13.40
C LEU A 135 -7.12 -17.65 -13.79
N GLN A 136 -6.93 -18.08 -15.03
CA GLN A 136 -7.43 -19.38 -15.53
C GLN A 136 -6.84 -20.58 -14.78
N GLN A 137 -5.69 -20.41 -14.14
CA GLN A 137 -4.98 -21.46 -13.42
C GLN A 137 -5.40 -21.56 -11.95
N SER A 138 -6.28 -20.70 -11.45
CA SER A 138 -6.65 -20.65 -10.03
C SER A 138 -8.14 -20.80 -9.80
N ARG A 139 -8.51 -21.72 -8.90
CA ARG A 139 -9.89 -21.87 -8.41
C ARG A 139 -10.17 -21.01 -7.18
N ALA A 140 -9.18 -20.26 -6.67
CA ALA A 140 -9.37 -19.39 -5.53
C ALA A 140 -10.42 -18.30 -5.85
N PRO A 141 -11.21 -17.84 -4.87
CA PRO A 141 -12.05 -16.67 -5.03
C PRO A 141 -11.23 -15.48 -5.56
N ILE A 142 -11.76 -14.77 -6.57
CA ILE A 142 -11.03 -13.70 -7.27
C ILE A 142 -10.50 -12.64 -6.32
N LYS A 143 -11.27 -12.27 -5.28
CA LYS A 143 -10.78 -11.31 -4.29
C LYS A 143 -9.54 -11.83 -3.57
N LEU A 144 -9.55 -13.10 -3.14
CA LEU A 144 -8.40 -13.67 -2.43
C LEU A 144 -7.19 -13.77 -3.35
N TRP A 145 -7.40 -14.09 -4.62
CA TRP A 145 -6.35 -14.10 -5.63
C TRP A 145 -5.70 -12.71 -5.79
N LEU A 146 -6.50 -11.65 -5.85
CA LEU A 146 -6.02 -10.25 -5.96
C LEU A 146 -5.31 -9.74 -4.70
N LEU A 147 -5.59 -10.32 -3.53
CA LEU A 147 -4.94 -9.95 -2.27
C LEU A 147 -3.56 -10.59 -2.09
N ASP A 148 -3.28 -11.67 -2.83
CA ASP A 148 -1.99 -12.35 -2.77
C ASP A 148 -0.93 -11.52 -3.52
N GLN A 149 0.04 -11.00 -2.76
CA GLN A 149 1.09 -10.14 -3.29
C GLN A 149 2.04 -10.88 -4.25
N ARG A 150 2.06 -12.23 -4.23
CA ARG A 150 2.81 -13.05 -5.20
C ARG A 150 2.13 -13.12 -6.57
N ASN A 151 0.81 -12.96 -6.59
CA ASN A 151 0.03 -12.94 -7.83
C ASN A 151 0.02 -11.56 -8.46
N ILE A 152 -0.24 -10.52 -7.65
CA ILE A 152 -0.27 -9.12 -8.07
C ILE A 152 0.08 -8.23 -6.87
N ALA A 153 1.13 -7.44 -7.02
CA ALA A 153 1.65 -6.63 -5.91
C ALA A 153 0.90 -5.30 -5.81
N GLY A 154 0.58 -4.89 -4.58
CA GLY A 154 0.07 -3.55 -4.28
C GLY A 154 -1.42 -3.47 -3.94
N LEU A 155 -2.25 -4.40 -4.43
CA LEU A 155 -3.66 -4.44 -4.07
C LEU A 155 -3.86 -4.94 -2.63
N GLY A 156 -4.69 -4.27 -1.85
CA GLY A 156 -5.17 -4.73 -0.56
C GLY A 156 -6.68 -4.75 -0.49
N ASN A 157 -7.21 -4.70 0.72
CA ASN A 157 -8.62 -5.00 0.99
C ASN A 157 -9.56 -3.94 0.41
N ILE A 158 -9.15 -2.66 0.44
CA ILE A 158 -9.95 -1.55 -0.06
C ILE A 158 -10.02 -1.65 -1.58
N TYR A 159 -8.87 -1.53 -2.24
CA TYR A 159 -8.84 -1.37 -3.69
C TYR A 159 -9.23 -2.65 -4.44
N ALA A 160 -9.09 -3.84 -3.84
CA ALA A 160 -9.65 -5.06 -4.42
C ALA A 160 -11.19 -5.06 -4.40
N CYS A 161 -11.84 -4.60 -3.32
CA CYS A 161 -13.31 -4.50 -3.29
C CYS A 161 -13.80 -3.47 -4.31
N GLU A 162 -13.14 -2.33 -4.38
CA GLU A 162 -13.49 -1.23 -5.30
C GLU A 162 -13.31 -1.62 -6.77
N ALA A 163 -12.20 -2.30 -7.12
CA ALA A 163 -11.95 -2.76 -8.48
C ALA A 163 -12.97 -3.83 -8.91
N LEU A 164 -13.30 -4.78 -8.04
CA LEU A 164 -14.31 -5.80 -8.32
C LEU A 164 -15.72 -5.20 -8.45
N PHE A 165 -16.05 -4.20 -7.64
CA PHE A 165 -17.31 -3.47 -7.78
C PHE A 165 -17.38 -2.71 -9.09
N LEU A 166 -16.30 -2.00 -9.44
CA LEU A 166 -16.23 -1.24 -10.69
C LEU A 166 -16.41 -2.17 -11.90
N ALA A 167 -15.75 -3.34 -11.89
CA ALA A 167 -15.83 -4.38 -12.91
C ALA A 167 -17.13 -5.22 -12.89
N GLY A 168 -17.96 -5.10 -11.84
CA GLY A 168 -19.21 -5.87 -11.73
C GLY A 168 -19.00 -7.37 -11.46
N ILE A 169 -17.90 -7.74 -10.81
CA ILE A 169 -17.52 -9.14 -10.55
C ILE A 169 -17.79 -9.49 -9.07
N ASP A 170 -18.48 -10.60 -8.80
CA ASP A 170 -18.66 -11.08 -7.43
C ASP A 170 -17.30 -11.52 -6.82
N PRO A 171 -16.92 -11.00 -5.63
CA PRO A 171 -15.63 -11.29 -5.01
C PRO A 171 -15.39 -12.77 -4.69
N ARG A 172 -16.45 -13.58 -4.61
CA ARG A 172 -16.40 -15.01 -4.28
C ARG A 172 -16.19 -15.88 -5.50
N ARG A 173 -16.39 -15.36 -6.72
CA ARG A 173 -16.26 -16.16 -7.94
C ARG A 173 -14.87 -16.75 -8.06
N PRO A 174 -14.74 -18.02 -8.47
CA PRO A 174 -13.44 -18.59 -8.79
C PRO A 174 -12.73 -17.74 -9.84
N ALA A 175 -11.45 -17.42 -9.64
CA ALA A 175 -10.66 -16.65 -10.60
C ALA A 175 -10.70 -17.27 -12.01
N SER A 176 -10.65 -18.59 -12.10
CA SER A 176 -10.72 -19.34 -13.36
C SER A 176 -12.09 -19.29 -14.06
N SER A 177 -13.14 -18.80 -13.39
CA SER A 177 -14.48 -18.65 -13.96
C SER A 177 -14.67 -17.35 -14.74
N LEU A 178 -13.68 -16.44 -14.71
CA LEU A 178 -13.76 -15.17 -15.41
C LEU A 178 -13.53 -15.36 -16.91
N THR A 179 -14.44 -14.81 -17.71
CA THR A 179 -14.31 -14.74 -19.16
C THR A 179 -13.21 -13.74 -19.56
N LYS A 180 -12.71 -13.83 -20.80
CA LYS A 180 -11.73 -12.86 -21.33
C LYS A 180 -12.24 -11.42 -21.26
N GLY A 181 -13.54 -11.20 -21.47
CA GLY A 181 -14.17 -9.88 -21.38
C GLY A 181 -14.16 -9.33 -19.95
N GLU A 182 -14.53 -10.17 -18.98
CA GLU A 182 -14.50 -9.78 -17.55
C GLU A 182 -13.06 -9.52 -17.07
N VAL A 183 -12.08 -10.30 -17.53
CA VAL A 183 -10.67 -10.05 -17.21
C VAL A 183 -10.20 -8.71 -17.80
N ALA A 184 -10.64 -8.34 -19.00
CA ALA A 184 -10.34 -7.03 -19.58
C ALA A 184 -10.96 -5.89 -18.76
N GLN A 185 -12.23 -6.02 -18.37
CA GLN A 185 -12.91 -5.06 -17.50
C GLN A 185 -12.25 -4.94 -16.12
N LEU A 186 -11.79 -6.06 -15.55
CA LEU A 186 -11.07 -6.05 -14.27
C LEU A 186 -9.74 -5.31 -14.36
N LYS A 187 -8.97 -5.46 -15.45
CA LYS A 187 -7.72 -4.71 -15.67
C LYS A 187 -7.97 -3.21 -15.68
N GLU A 188 -8.95 -2.78 -16.47
CA GLU A 188 -9.34 -1.37 -16.56
C GLU A 188 -9.80 -0.85 -15.20
N ALA A 189 -10.62 -1.63 -14.49
CA ALA A 189 -11.12 -1.26 -13.18
C ALA A 189 -10.02 -1.11 -12.13
N ILE A 190 -9.05 -2.03 -12.09
CA ILE A 190 -7.88 -1.95 -11.20
C ILE A 190 -7.11 -0.66 -11.48
N HIS A 191 -6.73 -0.42 -12.74
CA HIS A 191 -5.97 0.79 -13.09
C HIS A 191 -6.75 2.07 -12.79
N ARG A 192 -8.05 2.10 -13.08
CA ARG A 192 -8.90 3.27 -12.83
C ARG A 192 -9.00 3.57 -11.33
N VAL A 193 -9.32 2.58 -10.50
CA VAL A 193 -9.41 2.75 -9.04
C VAL A 193 -8.09 3.20 -8.45
N LEU A 194 -6.97 2.59 -8.85
CA LEU A 194 -5.66 2.97 -8.34
C LEU A 194 -5.24 4.38 -8.77
N ARG A 195 -5.56 4.80 -10.00
CA ARG A 195 -5.31 6.17 -10.47
C ARG A 195 -6.16 7.20 -9.74
N GLU A 196 -7.47 6.96 -9.61
CA GLU A 196 -8.38 7.80 -8.83
C GLU A 196 -7.88 7.93 -7.37
N ALA A 197 -7.42 6.83 -6.77
CA ALA A 197 -6.86 6.83 -5.43
C ALA A 197 -5.53 7.59 -5.33
N LEU A 198 -4.65 7.48 -6.32
CA LEU A 198 -3.41 8.25 -6.34
C LEU A 198 -3.67 9.75 -6.43
N GLU A 199 -4.57 10.17 -7.33
CA GLU A 199 -4.98 11.57 -7.51
C GLU A 199 -5.59 12.15 -6.24
N ALA A 200 -6.37 11.35 -5.51
CA ALA A 200 -6.96 11.74 -4.25
C ALA A 200 -6.04 11.51 -3.04
N MET A 201 -4.73 11.35 -3.23
CA MET A 201 -3.75 11.16 -2.16
C MET A 201 -3.96 9.91 -1.28
N GLY A 202 -4.73 8.93 -1.74
CA GLY A 202 -5.05 7.68 -1.04
C GLY A 202 -6.34 7.78 -0.21
N THR A 203 -6.59 6.76 0.62
CA THR A 203 -7.76 6.70 1.50
C THR A 203 -7.36 6.92 2.96
N THR A 204 -7.82 8.01 3.57
CA THR A 204 -7.79 8.15 5.03
C THR A 204 -9.11 7.64 5.63
N LEU A 205 -9.04 6.50 6.33
CA LEU A 205 -10.18 5.97 7.07
C LEU A 205 -10.44 6.76 8.37
N LYS A 206 -11.63 6.58 8.96
CA LYS A 206 -12.08 7.28 10.18
C LYS A 206 -11.17 7.09 11.40
N ASP A 207 -10.35 6.04 11.42
CA ASP A 207 -9.35 5.79 12.45
C ASP A 207 -8.04 6.55 12.21
N GLU A 208 -8.01 7.43 11.20
CA GLU A 208 -6.86 8.24 10.78
C GLU A 208 -5.61 7.41 10.50
N ALA A 209 -5.78 6.12 10.19
CA ALA A 209 -4.70 5.17 9.99
C ALA A 209 -3.91 5.39 8.69
N TYR A 210 -4.04 6.57 8.06
CA TYR A 210 -3.20 7.06 6.98
C TYR A 210 -3.14 8.58 6.99
N ARG A 211 -1.91 9.10 6.85
CA ARG A 211 -1.54 10.49 6.59
C ARG A 211 -0.34 10.50 5.64
N THR A 212 -0.24 11.54 4.84
CA THR A 212 0.95 11.83 4.02
C THR A 212 2.14 12.19 4.91
N PRO A 213 3.38 12.21 4.36
CA PRO A 213 4.55 12.67 5.09
C PRO A 213 4.49 14.11 5.62
N GLU A 214 3.67 14.98 5.03
CA GLU A 214 3.37 16.33 5.51
C GLU A 214 2.24 16.37 6.54
N GLY A 215 1.56 15.25 6.79
CA GLY A 215 0.44 15.17 7.73
C GLY A 215 -0.95 15.40 7.12
N GLU A 216 -1.06 15.45 5.79
CA GLU A 216 -2.33 15.61 5.09
C GLU A 216 -3.09 14.28 5.01
N SER A 217 -4.42 14.37 4.86
CA SER A 217 -5.27 13.18 4.64
C SER A 217 -5.38 12.85 3.16
N GLY A 218 -5.69 11.59 2.85
CA GLY A 218 -6.15 11.19 1.52
C GLY A 218 -7.67 11.28 1.42
N ASP A 219 -8.15 11.75 0.27
CA ASP A 219 -9.54 12.09 -0.02
C ASP A 219 -10.25 11.04 -0.91
N TYR A 220 -9.62 9.88 -1.17
CA TYR A 220 -10.31 8.82 -1.92
C TYR A 220 -11.51 8.31 -1.13
N GLU A 221 -12.70 8.44 -1.71
CA GLU A 221 -13.95 7.96 -1.12
C GLU A 221 -14.31 6.57 -1.67
N PRO A 222 -14.31 5.51 -0.84
CA PRO A 222 -14.74 4.21 -1.30
C PRO A 222 -16.22 4.18 -1.69
N LYS A 223 -16.53 3.43 -2.74
CA LYS A 223 -17.88 3.26 -3.30
C LYS A 223 -18.60 2.06 -2.68
N VAL A 224 -17.86 1.04 -2.20
CA VAL A 224 -18.41 -0.11 -1.47
C VAL A 224 -17.69 -0.40 -0.16
N TYR A 225 -16.38 -0.19 -0.07
CA TYR A 225 -15.61 -0.54 1.12
C TYR A 225 -16.08 0.24 2.36
N GLY A 226 -16.37 -0.45 3.46
CA GLY A 226 -16.83 0.19 4.70
C GLY A 226 -18.24 0.76 4.63
N ARG A 227 -19.01 0.45 3.56
CA ARG A 227 -20.36 0.99 3.32
C ARG A 227 -21.47 -0.03 3.53
N GLU A 228 -21.25 -1.03 4.38
CA GLU A 228 -22.25 -2.05 4.73
C GLU A 228 -23.60 -1.42 5.10
N GLY A 229 -24.69 -1.94 4.54
CA GLY A 229 -26.05 -1.46 4.76
C GLY A 229 -26.40 -0.16 4.03
N LEU A 230 -25.43 0.61 3.54
CA LEU A 230 -25.68 1.82 2.76
C LEU A 230 -26.12 1.48 1.33
N PRO A 231 -26.92 2.33 0.67
CA PRO A 231 -27.36 2.10 -0.70
C PRO A 231 -26.18 2.12 -1.68
N CYS A 232 -26.14 1.12 -2.57
CA CYS A 232 -25.21 1.09 -3.69
C CYS A 232 -25.37 2.33 -4.57
N LEU A 233 -24.27 3.01 -4.86
CA LEU A 233 -24.24 4.23 -5.68
C LEU A 233 -24.68 4.03 -7.14
N ARG A 234 -24.80 2.77 -7.61
CA ARG A 234 -25.26 2.44 -8.97
C ARG A 234 -26.74 2.04 -9.04
N CYS A 235 -27.24 1.32 -8.04
CA CYS A 235 -28.54 0.64 -8.15
C CYS A 235 -29.42 0.71 -6.89
N GLY A 236 -28.99 1.42 -5.84
CA GLY A 236 -29.72 1.57 -4.58
C GLY A 236 -29.76 0.35 -3.67
N THR A 237 -29.43 -0.86 -4.17
CA THR A 237 -29.39 -2.09 -3.36
C THR A 237 -28.37 -1.94 -2.22
N PRO A 238 -28.71 -2.30 -0.96
CA PRO A 238 -27.76 -2.21 0.15
C PRO A 238 -26.46 -2.99 -0.11
N ILE A 239 -25.34 -2.37 0.22
CA ILE A 239 -24.03 -3.04 0.17
C ILE A 239 -23.96 -4.11 1.26
N VAL A 240 -23.50 -5.30 0.86
CA VAL A 240 -23.34 -6.45 1.75
C VAL A 240 -21.89 -6.55 2.17
N ARG A 241 -21.67 -6.87 3.45
CA ARG A 241 -20.38 -7.29 3.98
C ARG A 241 -20.40 -8.79 4.27
N ILE A 242 -19.37 -9.49 3.81
CA ILE A 242 -19.09 -10.88 4.20
C ILE A 242 -17.66 -11.00 4.71
N GLU A 243 -17.37 -12.08 5.41
CA GLU A 243 -15.99 -12.48 5.65
C GLU A 243 -15.53 -13.41 4.53
N LEU A 244 -14.39 -13.09 3.90
CA LEU A 244 -13.77 -13.94 2.88
C LEU A 244 -12.26 -14.01 3.17
N GLY A 245 -11.76 -15.19 3.50
CA GLY A 245 -10.35 -15.41 3.87
C GLY A 245 -9.88 -14.59 5.07
N GLY A 246 -10.72 -14.44 6.10
CA GLY A 246 -10.39 -13.64 7.29
C GLY A 246 -10.31 -12.13 7.04
N ARG A 247 -10.95 -11.65 5.97
CA ARG A 247 -11.01 -10.22 5.59
C ARG A 247 -12.45 -9.82 5.32
N GLY A 248 -12.87 -8.69 5.91
CA GLY A 248 -14.13 -8.05 5.55
C GLY A 248 -14.17 -7.71 4.06
N THR A 249 -15.22 -8.12 3.38
CA THR A 249 -15.42 -7.98 1.93
C THR A 249 -16.72 -7.26 1.69
N TYR A 250 -16.67 -6.15 0.97
CA TYR A 250 -17.83 -5.30 0.71
C TYR A 250 -18.15 -5.36 -0.78
N PHE A 251 -19.42 -5.60 -1.12
CA PHE A 251 -19.85 -5.71 -2.51
C PHE A 251 -21.34 -5.44 -2.64
N CYS A 252 -21.79 -5.07 -3.85
CA CYS A 252 -23.20 -4.94 -4.17
C CYS A 252 -23.72 -6.26 -4.76
N PRO A 253 -24.67 -6.97 -4.12
CA PRO A 253 -25.16 -8.27 -4.59
C PRO A 253 -25.97 -8.19 -5.90
N ARG A 254 -26.38 -6.98 -6.32
CA ARG A 254 -27.10 -6.76 -7.58
C ARG A 254 -26.17 -6.40 -8.74
N CYS A 255 -25.16 -5.56 -8.48
CA CYS A 255 -24.23 -5.08 -9.51
C CYS A 255 -23.09 -6.05 -9.79
N GLN A 256 -22.79 -6.97 -8.87
CA GLN A 256 -21.67 -7.90 -8.98
C GLN A 256 -22.21 -9.33 -9.09
N ARG A 257 -21.79 -10.04 -10.14
CA ARG A 257 -22.25 -11.40 -10.46
C ARG A 257 -21.12 -12.39 -10.59
#